data_AF-A0A956CPW2-F1
#
_entry.id   AF-A0A956CPW2-F1
#
_cell.length_a   1.000
_cell.length_b   1.000
_cell.length_c   1.000
_cell.angle_alpha   90.00
_cell.angle_beta   90.00
_cell.angle_gamma   90.00
#
_symmetry.space_group_name_H-M   'P 1'
#
loop_
_entity.id
_entity.type
_entity.pdbx_description
1 polymer ?
#
loop_
_entity_poly.entity_id
_entity_poly.type
_entity_poly.pdbx_seq_one_letter_code
_entity_poly.pdbx_strand_id
1 'polypeptide(L)'
;MSLSACAELETKSPPEVVTSGPHAVVVGEGIEVSATTQHGKDTAYTWESQDTGVATVDESGVVTGVTAGETAIKVTGNKTKASALHAVVVVSVVDLPDGGSAIDQVPHYADWASSPHADTASEAFTHWTSDGEVSKECARCHSADGFVDYLGGDGSAPNRVDRAGTIETGVTCAACHNQAAV
;
A
#
# COMPACT_ATOMS: atom_id res chain seq x y z
N MET A 1 9.13 -54.48 21.94
CA MET A 1 7.99 -53.73 21.34
C MET A 1 8.31 -52.26 21.57
N SER A 2 8.65 -51.53 20.50
CA SER A 2 9.22 -50.19 20.58
C SER A 2 8.15 -49.17 20.99
N LEU A 3 8.37 -48.48 22.12
CA LEU A 3 7.61 -47.30 22.57
C LEU A 3 7.98 -46.02 21.80
N SER A 4 8.91 -46.10 20.83
CA SER A 4 9.49 -44.93 20.17
C SER A 4 8.60 -44.29 19.10
N ALA A 5 7.58 -44.99 18.59
CA ALA A 5 6.77 -44.48 17.48
C ALA A 5 5.78 -43.38 17.89
N CYS A 6 5.33 -43.35 19.15
CA CYS A 6 4.38 -42.34 19.62
C CYS A 6 5.08 -41.02 19.99
N ALA A 7 6.25 -41.07 20.62
CA ALA A 7 7.00 -39.88 21.00
C ALA A 7 7.59 -39.11 19.79
N GLU A 8 7.82 -39.80 18.67
CA GLU A 8 8.33 -39.18 17.43
C GLU A 8 7.26 -38.37 16.68
N LEU A 9 5.96 -38.68 16.90
CA LEU A 9 4.85 -37.94 16.30
C LEU A 9 4.54 -36.62 17.04
N GLU A 10 4.86 -36.52 18.34
CA GLU A 10 4.59 -35.33 19.15
C GLU A 10 5.58 -34.17 18.91
N THR A 11 6.75 -34.44 18.31
CA THR A 11 7.78 -33.41 18.05
C THR A 11 7.67 -32.76 16.67
N LYS A 12 6.86 -33.31 15.77
CA LYS A 12 6.72 -32.79 14.42
C LYS A 12 5.58 -31.78 14.35
N SER A 13 5.94 -30.51 14.17
CA SER A 13 4.96 -29.45 13.88
C SER A 13 4.07 -29.85 12.70
N PRO A 14 2.76 -29.57 12.74
CA PRO A 14 1.86 -29.83 11.62
C PRO A 14 2.26 -28.98 10.40
N PRO A 15 1.96 -29.44 9.16
CA PRO A 15 2.17 -28.63 7.98
C PRO A 15 1.42 -27.30 8.05
N GLU A 16 2.06 -26.23 7.60
CA GLU A 16 1.51 -24.88 7.60
C GLU A 16 1.74 -24.25 6.22
N VAL A 17 0.71 -23.65 5.62
CA VAL A 17 0.87 -22.87 4.39
C VAL A 17 1.12 -21.41 4.78
N VAL A 18 2.12 -20.79 4.18
CA VAL A 18 2.43 -19.37 4.32
C VAL A 18 2.40 -18.71 2.96
N THR A 19 1.71 -17.58 2.86
CA THR A 19 1.57 -16.79 1.64
C THR A 19 2.49 -15.59 1.63
N SER A 20 2.95 -15.16 0.46
CA SER A 20 3.76 -13.95 0.28
C SER A 20 3.37 -13.24 -1.02
N GLY A 21 3.36 -11.91 -1.00
CA GLY A 21 2.96 -11.08 -2.14
C GLY A 21 2.40 -9.73 -1.67
N PRO A 22 2.05 -8.83 -2.60
CA PRO A 22 1.34 -7.60 -2.29
C PRO A 22 -0.06 -7.90 -1.72
N HIS A 23 -0.57 -7.02 -0.85
CA HIS A 23 -1.95 -7.13 -0.32
C HIS A 23 -2.92 -6.14 -0.97
N ALA A 24 -2.45 -5.29 -1.89
CA ALA A 24 -3.26 -4.26 -2.54
C ALA A 24 -3.20 -4.40 -4.06
N VAL A 25 -4.35 -4.28 -4.71
CA VAL A 25 -4.48 -4.33 -6.18
C VAL A 25 -5.47 -3.26 -6.66
N VAL A 26 -5.14 -2.57 -7.76
CA VAL A 26 -6.07 -1.62 -8.38
C VAL A 26 -7.17 -2.39 -9.13
N VAL A 27 -8.39 -1.87 -9.13
CA VAL A 27 -9.50 -2.43 -9.93
C VAL A 27 -9.04 -2.62 -11.39
N GLY A 28 -9.17 -3.84 -11.90
CA GLY A 28 -8.77 -4.24 -13.26
C GLY A 28 -7.30 -4.67 -13.40
N GLU A 29 -6.45 -4.40 -12.42
CA GLU A 29 -5.05 -4.85 -12.41
C GLU A 29 -4.87 -6.20 -11.71
N GLY A 30 -3.66 -6.76 -11.84
CA GLY A 30 -3.29 -8.05 -11.26
C GLY A 30 -2.05 -7.98 -10.39
N ILE A 31 -2.03 -8.73 -9.29
CA ILE A 31 -0.87 -8.95 -8.41
C ILE A 31 -0.57 -10.44 -8.29
N GLU A 32 0.68 -10.80 -8.07
CA GLU A 32 1.09 -12.20 -7.87
C GLU A 32 1.19 -12.53 -6.38
N VAL A 33 0.49 -13.58 -5.96
CA VAL A 33 0.57 -14.16 -4.62
C VAL A 33 1.18 -15.54 -4.72
N SER A 34 2.18 -15.81 -3.88
CA SER A 34 2.89 -17.09 -3.80
C SER A 34 2.60 -17.81 -2.49
N ALA A 35 2.76 -19.14 -2.47
CA ALA A 35 2.57 -19.95 -1.27
C ALA A 35 3.71 -20.95 -1.07
N THR A 36 4.11 -21.13 0.18
CA THR A 36 5.11 -22.12 0.61
C THR A 36 4.59 -22.91 1.79
N THR A 37 4.90 -24.21 1.84
CA THR A 37 4.51 -25.07 2.97
C THR A 37 5.69 -25.25 3.92
N GLN A 38 5.49 -24.91 5.18
CA GLN A 38 6.40 -25.21 6.28
C GLN A 38 6.01 -26.53 6.94
N HIS A 39 6.99 -27.22 7.56
CA HIS A 39 6.78 -28.48 8.29
C HIS A 39 6.05 -29.59 7.48
N GLY A 40 6.13 -29.49 6.15
CA GLY A 40 5.45 -30.35 5.19
C GLY A 40 6.03 -30.13 3.79
N LYS A 41 5.39 -30.70 2.76
CA LYS A 41 5.81 -30.50 1.37
C LYS A 41 4.62 -30.54 0.42
N ASP A 42 4.40 -29.41 -0.24
CA ASP A 42 3.53 -29.27 -1.40
C ASP A 42 4.33 -28.77 -2.59
N THR A 43 3.92 -29.19 -3.79
CA THR A 43 4.50 -28.74 -5.07
C THR A 43 3.48 -28.06 -5.96
N ALA A 44 2.24 -27.95 -5.47
CA ALA A 44 1.11 -27.32 -6.15
C ALA A 44 0.09 -26.90 -5.07
N TYR A 45 -0.63 -25.83 -5.37
CA TYR A 45 -1.63 -25.23 -4.48
C TYR A 45 -2.94 -25.05 -5.24
N THR A 46 -4.03 -25.02 -4.49
CA THR A 46 -5.35 -24.62 -4.99
C THR A 46 -5.68 -23.25 -4.43
N TRP A 47 -6.15 -22.35 -5.29
CA TRP A 47 -6.47 -20.96 -4.98
C TRP A 47 -7.97 -20.73 -5.11
N GLU A 48 -8.56 -20.00 -4.16
CA GLU A 48 -9.99 -19.72 -4.12
C GLU A 48 -10.22 -18.32 -3.55
N SER A 49 -10.90 -17.44 -4.28
CA SER A 49 -11.33 -16.16 -3.73
C SER A 49 -12.50 -16.34 -2.76
N GLN A 50 -12.44 -15.67 -1.60
CA GLN A 50 -13.57 -15.62 -0.66
C GLN A 50 -14.70 -14.70 -1.14
N ASP A 51 -14.41 -13.73 -2.03
CA ASP A 51 -15.42 -12.89 -2.68
C ASP A 51 -14.96 -12.50 -4.09
N THR A 52 -15.53 -13.16 -5.10
CA THR A 52 -15.22 -12.91 -6.51
C THR A 52 -15.82 -11.61 -7.05
N GLY A 53 -16.75 -10.98 -6.32
CA GLY A 53 -17.22 -9.63 -6.62
C GLY A 53 -16.18 -8.56 -6.28
N VAL A 54 -15.29 -8.85 -5.33
CA VAL A 54 -14.19 -7.95 -4.91
C VAL A 54 -12.90 -8.28 -5.67
N ALA A 55 -12.44 -9.53 -5.63
CA ALA A 55 -11.23 -9.96 -6.36
C ALA A 55 -11.34 -11.41 -6.85
N THR A 56 -10.74 -11.72 -7.99
CA THR A 56 -10.60 -13.10 -8.49
C THR A 56 -9.16 -13.57 -8.39
N VAL A 57 -8.93 -14.89 -8.40
CA VAL A 57 -7.57 -15.47 -8.47
C VAL A 57 -7.54 -16.59 -9.51
N ASP A 58 -6.44 -16.71 -10.24
CA ASP A 58 -6.21 -17.82 -11.17
C ASP A 58 -5.43 -19.00 -10.55
N GLU A 59 -5.17 -20.04 -11.35
CA GLU A 59 -4.48 -21.26 -10.88
C GLU A 59 -3.00 -21.03 -10.54
N SER A 60 -2.40 -19.96 -11.04
CA SER A 60 -1.01 -19.56 -10.74
C SER A 60 -0.88 -18.64 -9.53
N GLY A 61 -2.00 -18.19 -8.94
CA GLY A 61 -1.99 -17.25 -7.81
C GLY A 61 -1.96 -15.78 -8.24
N VAL A 62 -2.32 -15.48 -9.49
CA VAL A 62 -2.50 -14.09 -9.93
C VAL A 62 -3.89 -13.62 -9.50
N VAL A 63 -3.92 -12.60 -8.65
CA VAL A 63 -5.13 -12.00 -8.09
C VAL A 63 -5.49 -10.76 -8.89
N THR A 64 -6.70 -10.70 -9.43
CA THR A 64 -7.23 -9.55 -10.19
C THR A 64 -8.28 -8.80 -9.38
N GLY A 65 -8.13 -7.48 -9.27
CA GLY A 65 -9.12 -6.62 -8.61
C GLY A 65 -10.38 -6.46 -9.46
N VAL A 66 -11.57 -6.63 -8.87
CA VAL A 66 -12.87 -6.52 -9.57
C VAL A 66 -13.62 -5.28 -9.14
N THR A 67 -13.83 -5.09 -7.84
CA THR A 67 -14.50 -3.91 -7.27
C THR A 67 -13.78 -3.49 -5.99
N ALA A 68 -13.72 -2.18 -5.73
CA ALA A 68 -13.09 -1.68 -4.51
C ALA A 68 -13.72 -2.28 -3.25
N GLY A 69 -12.89 -2.70 -2.31
CA GLY A 69 -13.30 -3.41 -1.10
C GLY A 69 -12.21 -4.35 -0.58
N GLU A 70 -12.54 -5.10 0.46
CA GLU A 70 -11.62 -6.04 1.09
C GLU A 70 -12.12 -7.47 0.92
N THR A 71 -11.22 -8.40 0.62
CA THR A 71 -11.50 -9.83 0.57
C THR A 71 -10.24 -10.61 0.96
N ALA A 72 -10.30 -11.94 0.86
CA ALA A 72 -9.14 -12.78 1.03
C ALA A 72 -9.08 -13.87 -0.05
N ILE A 73 -7.88 -14.30 -0.38
CA ILE A 73 -7.63 -15.47 -1.19
C ILE A 73 -7.25 -16.63 -0.26
N LYS A 74 -8.03 -17.69 -0.33
CA LYS A 74 -7.72 -18.96 0.34
C LYS A 74 -6.79 -19.78 -0.53
N VAL A 75 -5.73 -20.27 0.10
CA VAL A 75 -4.70 -21.09 -0.54
C VAL A 75 -4.59 -22.40 0.21
N THR A 76 -4.68 -23.52 -0.49
CA THR A 76 -4.60 -24.86 0.10
C THR A 76 -3.50 -25.68 -0.56
N GLY A 77 -2.60 -26.27 0.25
CA GLY A 77 -1.59 -27.21 -0.21
C GLY A 77 -2.22 -28.51 -0.72
N ASN A 78 -1.91 -28.93 -1.94
CA ASN A 78 -2.62 -30.04 -2.58
C ASN A 78 -2.38 -31.42 -1.93
N LYS A 79 -1.22 -31.62 -1.29
CA LYS A 79 -0.85 -32.85 -0.56
C LYS A 79 -1.13 -32.72 0.92
N THR A 80 -0.65 -31.66 1.58
CA THR A 80 -0.77 -31.52 3.03
C THR A 80 -2.16 -31.12 3.48
N LYS A 81 -2.95 -30.50 2.59
CA LYS A 81 -4.27 -29.92 2.85
C LYS A 81 -4.26 -28.78 3.88
N ALA A 82 -3.09 -28.37 4.36
CA ALA A 82 -2.93 -27.15 5.13
C ALA A 82 -3.40 -25.97 4.27
N SER A 83 -3.99 -24.96 4.92
CA SER A 83 -4.57 -23.82 4.24
C SER A 83 -4.22 -22.51 4.94
N ALA A 84 -4.18 -21.42 4.17
CA ALA A 84 -3.98 -20.07 4.64
C ALA A 84 -4.91 -19.10 3.92
N LEU A 85 -5.08 -17.91 4.50
CA LEU A 85 -5.76 -16.78 3.88
C LEU A 85 -4.74 -15.67 3.61
N HIS A 86 -4.76 -15.15 2.39
CA HIS A 86 -4.03 -13.96 1.99
C HIS A 86 -5.02 -12.80 1.91
N ALA A 87 -4.87 -11.78 2.75
CA ALA A 87 -5.75 -10.61 2.74
C ALA A 87 -5.48 -9.76 1.49
N VAL A 88 -6.54 -9.30 0.84
CA VAL A 88 -6.48 -8.48 -0.37
C VAL A 88 -7.39 -7.27 -0.22
N VAL A 89 -6.85 -6.09 -0.47
CA VAL A 89 -7.57 -4.82 -0.55
C VAL A 89 -7.57 -4.38 -2.01
N VAL A 90 -8.75 -4.24 -2.58
CA VAL A 90 -8.93 -3.72 -3.93
C VAL A 90 -9.23 -2.24 -3.85
N VAL A 91 -8.47 -1.43 -4.57
CA VAL A 91 -8.61 0.03 -4.58
C VAL A 91 -9.06 0.51 -5.95
N SER A 92 -10.00 1.45 -5.98
CA SER A 92 -10.30 2.24 -7.18
C SER A 92 -9.34 3.41 -7.27
N VAL A 93 -8.94 3.76 -8.48
CA VAL A 93 -8.17 4.98 -8.76
C VAL A 93 -9.10 5.98 -9.44
N VAL A 94 -9.05 7.23 -9.01
CA VAL A 94 -9.77 8.36 -9.60
C VAL A 94 -8.77 9.34 -10.17
N ASP A 95 -9.03 9.77 -11.41
CA ASP A 95 -8.27 10.84 -12.04
C ASP A 95 -8.70 12.19 -11.47
N LEU A 96 -7.71 13.01 -11.14
CA LEU A 96 -7.88 14.30 -10.53
C LEU A 96 -7.89 15.42 -11.60
N PRO A 97 -8.60 16.54 -11.34
CA PRO A 97 -8.67 17.66 -12.28
C PRO A 97 -7.32 18.31 -12.60
N ASP A 98 -6.33 18.15 -11.72
CA ASP A 98 -4.95 18.63 -11.89
C ASP A 98 -4.07 17.66 -12.68
N GLY A 99 -4.63 16.54 -13.17
CA GLY A 99 -3.90 15.49 -13.89
C GLY A 99 -3.19 14.48 -12.98
N GLY A 100 -3.37 14.57 -11.66
CA GLY A 100 -2.97 13.53 -10.72
C GLY A 100 -3.93 12.33 -10.72
N SER A 101 -3.58 11.28 -9.99
CA SER A 101 -4.48 10.17 -9.69
C SER A 101 -4.46 9.89 -8.19
N ALA A 102 -5.62 9.65 -7.59
CA ALA A 102 -5.76 9.27 -6.18
C ALA A 102 -6.44 7.92 -6.05
N ILE A 103 -6.17 7.20 -4.97
CA ILE A 103 -7.02 6.06 -4.59
C ILE A 103 -8.31 6.61 -3.96
N ASP A 104 -9.45 6.22 -4.50
CA ASP A 104 -10.79 6.67 -4.09
C ASP A 104 -11.11 6.34 -2.62
N GLN A 105 -10.41 5.34 -2.08
CA GLN A 105 -10.58 4.84 -0.71
C GLN A 105 -9.73 5.59 0.33
N VAL A 106 -9.01 6.67 -0.01
CA VAL A 106 -8.32 7.49 1.00
C VAL A 106 -9.38 8.11 1.94
N PRO A 107 -9.36 7.78 3.24
CA PRO A 107 -10.28 8.37 4.19
C PRO A 107 -10.15 9.90 4.17
N HIS A 108 -11.29 10.60 4.20
CA HIS A 108 -11.35 12.07 4.16
C HIS A 108 -10.73 12.73 2.92
N TYR A 109 -10.51 12.00 1.82
CA TYR A 109 -9.98 12.58 0.59
C TYR A 109 -10.80 13.77 0.09
N ALA A 110 -12.13 13.63 0.03
CA ALA A 110 -13.03 14.71 -0.40
C ALA A 110 -12.99 15.92 0.55
N ASP A 111 -12.85 15.69 1.85
CA ASP A 111 -12.71 16.75 2.84
C ASP A 111 -11.37 17.49 2.65
N TRP A 112 -10.28 16.76 2.41
CA TRP A 112 -8.96 17.35 2.12
C TRP A 112 -8.97 18.10 0.79
N ALA A 113 -9.50 17.51 -0.28
CA ALA A 113 -9.51 18.09 -1.63
C ALA A 113 -10.36 19.36 -1.72
N SER A 114 -11.36 19.50 -0.85
CA SER A 114 -12.16 20.72 -0.71
C SER A 114 -11.63 21.70 0.34
N SER A 115 -10.53 21.36 1.02
CA SER A 115 -9.92 22.21 2.05
C SER A 115 -8.96 23.24 1.44
N PRO A 116 -8.66 24.34 2.17
CA PRO A 116 -7.64 25.30 1.75
C PRO A 116 -6.24 24.71 1.54
N HIS A 117 -5.93 23.52 2.09
CA HIS A 117 -4.63 22.87 1.87
C HIS A 117 -4.48 22.25 0.48
N ALA A 118 -5.60 21.98 -0.20
CA ALA A 118 -5.63 21.51 -1.58
C ALA A 118 -5.82 22.66 -2.60
N ASP A 119 -6.08 23.89 -2.15
CA ASP A 119 -6.28 25.05 -3.01
C ASP A 119 -4.93 25.68 -3.43
N THR A 120 -4.25 25.03 -4.37
CA THR A 120 -2.96 25.47 -4.94
C THR A 120 -3.04 26.83 -5.63
N ALA A 121 -4.24 27.29 -6.00
CA ALA A 121 -4.46 28.59 -6.62
C ALA A 121 -4.63 29.73 -5.60
N SER A 122 -4.66 29.42 -4.30
CA SER A 122 -4.76 30.43 -3.25
C SER A 122 -3.46 31.22 -3.08
N GLU A 123 -3.59 32.44 -2.56
CA GLU A 123 -2.44 33.29 -2.20
C GLU A 123 -1.40 32.55 -1.35
N ALA A 124 -1.85 31.60 -0.51
CA ALA A 124 -0.95 30.80 0.32
C ALA A 124 0.06 29.98 -0.51
N PHE A 125 -0.20 29.68 -1.78
CA PHE A 125 0.71 28.92 -2.64
C PHE A 125 1.17 29.71 -3.89
N THR A 126 0.55 30.85 -4.19
CA THR A 126 0.91 31.71 -5.33
C THR A 126 1.68 32.97 -4.95
N HIS A 127 1.86 33.27 -3.65
CA HIS A 127 2.54 34.50 -3.20
C HIS A 127 3.94 34.68 -3.83
N TRP A 128 4.69 33.59 -3.95
CA TRP A 128 6.07 33.57 -4.47
C TRP A 128 6.19 33.31 -5.97
N THR A 129 5.08 33.28 -6.73
CA THR A 129 5.12 32.98 -8.17
C THR A 129 6.03 33.94 -8.95
N SER A 130 6.06 35.23 -8.58
CA SER A 130 6.97 36.21 -9.20
C SER A 130 8.43 36.02 -8.81
N ASP A 131 8.68 35.46 -7.64
CA ASP A 131 10.01 35.27 -7.06
C ASP A 131 10.65 33.97 -7.57
N GLY A 132 9.84 33.04 -8.08
CA GLY A 132 10.26 31.78 -8.70
C GLY A 132 10.57 30.66 -7.70
N GLU A 133 10.62 30.96 -6.41
CA GLU A 133 10.86 29.99 -5.34
C GLU A 133 10.19 30.46 -4.03
N VAL A 134 9.69 29.50 -3.24
CA VAL A 134 9.24 29.77 -1.88
C VAL A 134 10.48 29.84 -0.99
N SER A 135 10.66 30.94 -0.24
CA SER A 135 11.85 31.10 0.60
C SER A 135 11.98 29.93 1.59
N LYS A 136 13.23 29.60 1.96
CA LYS A 136 13.56 28.50 2.86
C LYS A 136 12.73 28.51 4.15
N GLU A 137 12.48 29.68 4.71
CA GLU A 137 11.75 29.88 5.96
C GLU A 137 10.24 29.61 5.80
N CYS A 138 9.71 29.80 4.60
CA CYS A 138 8.29 29.63 4.28
C CYS A 138 7.99 28.27 3.63
N ALA A 139 9.00 27.66 3.00
CA ALA A 139 8.90 26.40 2.25
C ALA A 139 8.39 25.24 3.11
N ARG A 140 8.62 25.27 4.43
CA ARG A 140 8.06 24.28 5.36
C ARG A 140 6.55 24.10 5.19
N CYS A 141 5.81 25.18 4.96
CA CYS A 141 4.34 25.16 4.94
C CYS A 141 3.77 25.46 3.56
N HIS A 142 4.48 26.23 2.74
CA HIS A 142 3.99 26.74 1.46
C HIS A 142 4.59 26.02 0.26
N SER A 143 5.32 24.92 0.50
CA SER A 143 5.76 24.01 -0.55
C SER A 143 5.74 22.54 -0.09
N ALA A 144 5.32 21.65 -0.99
CA ALA A 144 5.32 20.21 -0.74
C ALA A 144 6.73 19.67 -0.44
N ASP A 145 7.75 20.07 -1.22
CA ASP A 145 9.12 19.61 -1.02
C ASP A 145 9.77 20.17 0.25
N GLY A 146 9.43 21.41 0.63
CA GLY A 146 9.88 21.99 1.88
C GLY A 146 9.26 21.31 3.11
N PHE A 147 8.02 20.83 3.02
CA PHE A 147 7.44 20.00 4.08
C PHE A 147 8.10 18.62 4.17
N VAL A 148 8.40 17.98 3.04
CA VAL A 148 9.14 16.69 3.00
C VAL A 148 10.53 16.83 3.61
N ASP A 149 11.25 17.90 3.28
CA ASP A 149 12.55 18.26 3.86
C ASP A 149 12.43 18.46 5.38
N TYR A 150 11.41 19.22 5.83
CA TYR A 150 11.14 19.38 7.26
C TYR A 150 10.94 18.04 8.01
N LEU A 151 10.33 17.05 7.37
CA LEU A 151 10.13 15.72 7.96
C LEU A 151 11.38 14.83 7.90
N GLY A 152 12.38 15.15 7.08
CA GLY A 152 13.51 14.26 6.78
C GLY A 152 13.19 13.21 5.70
N GLY A 153 12.10 13.39 4.95
CA GLY A 153 11.59 12.41 3.99
C GLY A 153 12.45 12.23 2.74
N ASP A 154 13.36 13.16 2.47
CA ASP A 154 14.35 13.10 1.38
C ASP A 154 15.77 12.76 1.88
N GLY A 155 15.92 12.38 3.16
CA GLY A 155 17.20 12.08 3.80
C GLY A 155 17.88 13.29 4.47
N SER A 156 17.23 14.45 4.46
CA SER A 156 17.59 15.61 5.30
C SER A 156 17.43 15.30 6.79
N ALA A 157 17.99 16.18 7.64
CA ALA A 157 17.76 16.05 9.07
C ALA A 157 16.35 16.53 9.41
N PRO A 158 15.59 15.82 10.26
CA PRO A 158 14.23 16.24 10.60
C PRO A 158 14.21 17.55 11.39
N ASN A 159 13.07 18.24 11.33
CA ASN A 159 12.75 19.51 11.96
C ASN A 159 13.51 20.74 11.42
N ARG A 160 14.02 20.67 10.19
CA ARG A 160 14.59 21.81 9.47
C ARG A 160 14.26 21.71 7.99
N VAL A 161 14.15 22.86 7.35
CA VAL A 161 14.19 22.94 5.88
C VAL A 161 15.62 23.33 5.53
N ASP A 162 16.19 22.74 4.49
CA ASP A 162 17.57 22.95 4.06
C ASP A 162 17.68 23.90 2.86
N ARG A 163 16.64 23.99 2.00
CA ARG A 163 16.63 24.81 0.78
C ARG A 163 15.31 25.56 0.54
N ALA A 164 15.32 26.48 -0.43
CA ALA A 164 14.09 27.08 -0.96
C ALA A 164 13.19 26.00 -1.58
N GLY A 165 11.88 26.20 -1.49
CA GLY A 165 10.86 25.25 -1.94
C GLY A 165 10.30 25.59 -3.32
N THR A 166 9.74 24.57 -3.95
CA THR A 166 9.10 24.69 -5.26
C THR A 166 7.77 25.48 -5.18
N ILE A 167 7.56 26.44 -6.07
CA ILE A 167 6.29 27.21 -6.13
C ILE A 167 5.10 26.36 -6.57
N GLU A 168 3.89 26.78 -6.19
CA GLU A 168 2.61 26.27 -6.72
C GLU A 168 2.38 24.76 -6.52
N THR A 169 3.03 24.15 -5.54
CA THR A 169 2.93 22.70 -5.28
C THR A 169 1.78 22.30 -4.34
N GLY A 170 1.30 23.22 -3.49
CA GLY A 170 0.31 22.89 -2.46
C GLY A 170 0.83 21.90 -1.41
N VAL A 171 -0.08 21.29 -0.64
CA VAL A 171 0.23 20.16 0.23
C VAL A 171 -0.14 18.87 -0.50
N THR A 172 0.83 18.17 -1.10
CA THR A 172 0.55 16.95 -1.87
C THR A 172 0.36 15.71 -0.99
N CYS A 173 -0.27 14.66 -1.52
CA CYS A 173 -0.40 13.37 -0.82
C CYS A 173 0.97 12.82 -0.36
N ALA A 174 1.99 12.92 -1.21
CA ALA A 174 3.35 12.45 -0.92
C ALA A 174 4.07 13.30 0.14
N ALA A 175 3.61 14.53 0.41
CA ALA A 175 4.15 15.36 1.48
C ALA A 175 3.97 14.68 2.85
N CYS A 176 2.87 13.94 3.03
CA CYS A 176 2.55 13.22 4.26
C CYS A 176 2.62 11.69 4.13
N HIS A 177 2.44 11.12 2.95
CA HIS A 177 2.54 9.67 2.72
C HIS A 177 3.91 9.30 2.14
N ASN A 178 4.95 9.50 2.94
CA ASN A 178 6.33 9.14 2.61
C ASN A 178 6.98 8.36 3.77
N GLN A 179 8.20 7.84 3.53
CA GLN A 179 8.91 6.98 4.47
C GLN A 179 9.24 7.64 5.82
N ALA A 180 9.33 8.97 5.90
CA ALA A 180 9.62 9.67 7.15
C ALA A 180 8.36 9.96 7.98
N ALA A 181 7.17 9.75 7.42
CA ALA A 181 5.89 10.03 8.05
C ALA A 181 5.17 8.77 8.58
N VAL A 182 5.83 7.60 8.50
CA VAL A 182 5.34 6.30 8.98
C VAL A 182 6.21 5.73 10.10
#